data_AF-A0A7L8W8Y5-F1
#
_entry.id   AF-A0A7L8W8Y5-F1
#
_cell.length_a   1.000
_cell.length_b   1.000
_cell.length_c   1.000
_cell.angle_alpha   90.00
_cell.angle_beta   90.00
_cell.angle_gamma   90.00
#
_symmetry.space_group_name_H-M   'P 1'
#
loop_
_entity.id
_entity.type
_entity.pdbx_description
1 polymer ?
#
loop_
_entity_poly.entity_id
_entity_poly.type
_entity_poly.pdbx_seq_one_letter_code
_entity_poly.pdbx_strand_id
1 'polypeptide(L)'
;MVRPTSKTELISAATQQYAKLQSLISQLTEEELKTPFDFSKDEKKKEAHWKRDKNLRDVLIHLYEWQQLLLDWVHSNRNGVEKSFLPAPYNWRSYGEMNVAFWQKHQQTPLEKAIKLLHQSQEKVLTLAETFTNEELFSKSVYKWVGGSTLGSYFVSCTSSHYDWVMKKLKAHQKNCKNQ
;
A
#
# COMPACT_ATOMS: atom_id res chain seq x y z
N MET A 1 7.39 7.74 -10.93
CA MET A 1 7.65 6.92 -12.13
C MET A 1 6.50 7.07 -13.10
N VAL A 2 6.72 6.72 -14.36
CA VAL A 2 5.63 6.53 -15.34
C VAL A 2 4.70 5.44 -14.81
N ARG A 3 3.39 5.65 -14.94
CA ARG A 3 2.38 4.69 -14.49
C ARG A 3 2.42 3.46 -15.43
N PRO A 4 2.49 2.22 -14.92
CA PRO A 4 2.43 1.02 -15.75
C PRO A 4 1.18 1.00 -16.64
N THR A 5 1.36 0.54 -17.88
CA THR A 5 0.32 0.44 -18.92
C THR A 5 0.16 -0.97 -19.48
N SER A 6 0.99 -1.92 -19.04
CA SER A 6 0.92 -3.34 -19.40
C SER A 6 1.14 -4.25 -18.20
N LYS A 7 0.75 -5.53 -18.32
CA LYS A 7 0.98 -6.56 -17.28
C LYS A 7 2.45 -6.66 -16.91
N THR A 8 3.33 -6.71 -17.92
CA THR A 8 4.78 -6.79 -17.71
C THR A 8 5.31 -5.58 -16.95
N GLU A 9 4.87 -4.37 -17.32
CA GLU A 9 5.25 -3.14 -16.60
C GLU A 9 4.71 -3.12 -15.18
N LEU A 10 3.49 -3.61 -14.95
CA LEU A 10 2.88 -3.69 -13.61
C LEU A 10 3.71 -4.55 -12.68
N ILE A 11 4.02 -5.78 -13.12
CA ILE A 11 4.75 -6.76 -12.32
C ILE A 11 6.18 -6.28 -12.08
N SER A 12 6.84 -5.79 -13.14
CA SER A 12 8.18 -5.22 -13.04
C SER A 12 8.23 -4.04 -12.05
N ALA A 13 7.30 -3.08 -12.17
CA ALA A 13 7.25 -1.93 -11.27
C ALA A 13 6.94 -2.35 -9.83
N ALA A 14 5.99 -3.26 -9.61
CA ALA A 14 5.65 -3.74 -8.27
C ALA A 14 6.85 -4.43 -7.60
N THR A 15 7.54 -5.32 -8.31
CA THR A 15 8.72 -6.05 -7.82
C THR A 15 9.89 -5.11 -7.54
N GLN A 16 10.23 -4.23 -8.49
CA GLN A 16 11.36 -3.31 -8.33
C GLN A 16 11.14 -2.30 -7.20
N GLN A 17 9.93 -1.75 -7.08
CA GLN A 17 9.65 -0.78 -6.01
C GLN A 17 9.55 -1.43 -4.65
N TYR A 18 9.06 -2.67 -4.58
CA TYR A 18 9.11 -3.43 -3.34
C TYR A 18 10.55 -3.73 -2.91
N ALA A 19 11.42 -4.16 -3.84
CA ALA A 19 12.84 -4.38 -3.55
C ALA A 19 13.54 -3.10 -3.06
N LYS A 20 13.24 -1.95 -3.67
CA LYS A 20 13.76 -0.64 -3.20
C LYS A 20 13.25 -0.28 -1.81
N LEU A 21 11.98 -0.55 -1.52
CA LEU A 21 11.42 -0.35 -0.18
C LEU A 21 12.12 -1.24 0.85
N GLN A 22 12.30 -2.53 0.55
CA GLN A 22 13.02 -3.47 1.43
C GLN A 22 14.47 -3.03 1.66
N SER A 23 15.17 -2.60 0.61
CA SER A 23 16.54 -2.07 0.71
C SER A 23 16.58 -0.83 1.61
N LEU A 24 15.67 0.12 1.42
CA LEU A 24 15.57 1.32 2.27
C LEU A 24 15.32 0.96 3.74
N ILE A 25 14.43 -0.01 4.01
CA ILE A 25 14.13 -0.47 5.37
C ILE A 25 15.35 -1.12 6.01
N SER A 26 16.10 -1.95 5.27
CA SER A 26 17.30 -2.61 5.79
C SER A 26 18.44 -1.66 6.15
N GLN A 27 18.39 -0.43 5.63
CA GLN A 27 19.38 0.62 5.89
C GLN A 27 18.99 1.55 7.04
N LEU A 28 17.81 1.37 7.65
CA LEU A 28 17.41 2.17 8.80
C LEU A 28 18.29 1.84 10.01
N THR A 29 18.82 2.85 10.68
CA THR A 29 19.62 2.67 11.90
C THR A 29 18.72 2.31 13.08
N GLU A 30 19.32 1.78 14.16
CA GLU A 30 18.57 1.53 15.40
C GLU A 30 17.92 2.81 15.95
N GLU A 31 18.60 3.94 15.84
CA GLU A 31 18.07 5.24 16.24
C GLU A 31 16.87 5.63 15.38
N GLU A 32 16.99 5.53 14.05
CA GLU A 32 15.87 5.82 13.13
C GLU A 32 14.65 4.90 13.39
N LEU A 33 14.87 3.65 13.83
CA LEU A 33 13.81 2.72 14.18
C LEU A 33 13.16 3.01 15.55
N LYS A 34 13.95 3.47 16.53
CA LYS A 34 13.48 3.81 17.88
C LYS A 34 12.79 5.18 17.94
N THR A 35 13.20 6.11 17.06
CA THR A 35 12.62 7.46 17.00
C THR A 35 11.26 7.43 16.30
N PRO A 36 10.17 7.87 16.97
CA PRO A 36 8.85 7.95 16.35
C PRO A 36 8.84 8.94 15.18
N PHE A 37 8.00 8.67 14.19
CA PHE A 37 7.72 9.61 13.12
C PHE A 37 7.06 10.86 13.70
N ASP A 38 7.72 12.01 13.51
CA ASP A 38 7.18 13.31 13.82
C ASP A 38 7.37 14.27 12.63
N PHE A 39 6.25 14.70 12.06
CA PHE A 39 6.18 15.65 10.96
C PHE A 39 5.40 16.91 11.34
N SER A 40 5.11 17.12 12.63
CA SER A 40 4.29 18.23 13.13
C SER A 40 4.85 19.61 12.82
N LYS A 41 6.17 19.72 12.65
CA LYS A 41 6.88 20.96 12.32
C LYS A 41 6.89 21.32 10.83
N ASP A 42 6.42 20.43 9.94
CA ASP A 42 6.38 20.68 8.49
C ASP A 42 4.96 21.01 8.04
N GLU A 43 4.65 22.31 7.93
CA GLU A 43 3.33 22.82 7.52
C GLU A 43 2.87 22.35 6.12
N LYS A 44 3.79 21.82 5.31
CA LYS A 44 3.45 21.25 3.99
C LYS A 44 2.84 19.86 4.09
N LYS A 45 2.93 19.18 5.24
CA LYS A 45 2.50 17.80 5.48
C LYS A 45 1.06 17.74 5.99
N LYS A 46 0.11 18.16 5.14
CA LYS A 46 -1.30 18.35 5.52
C LYS A 46 -2.14 17.07 5.50
N GLU A 47 -1.72 16.06 4.74
CA GLU A 47 -2.46 14.81 4.62
C GLU A 47 -2.50 14.03 5.94
N ALA A 48 -3.66 13.44 6.27
CA ALA A 48 -3.90 12.77 7.55
C ALA A 48 -2.87 11.69 7.89
N HIS A 49 -2.30 11.03 6.88
CA HIS A 49 -1.32 9.98 7.09
C HIS A 49 -0.04 10.50 7.77
N TRP A 50 0.37 11.75 7.57
CA TRP A 50 1.55 12.33 8.24
C TRP A 50 1.38 12.37 9.76
N LYS A 51 0.15 12.58 10.24
CA LYS A 51 -0.16 12.55 11.67
C LYS A 51 -0.47 11.14 12.18
N ARG A 52 -1.15 10.31 11.38
CA ARG A 52 -1.62 8.97 11.79
C ARG A 52 -0.48 7.99 12.07
N ASP A 53 0.41 7.78 11.09
CA ASP A 53 1.43 6.72 11.21
C ASP A 53 2.62 7.20 12.04
N LYS A 54 3.03 6.41 13.04
CA LYS A 54 4.01 6.80 14.05
C LYS A 54 5.35 6.09 13.95
N ASN A 55 5.44 5.01 13.19
CA ASN A 55 6.65 4.21 13.06
C ASN A 55 6.59 3.32 11.81
N LEU A 56 7.65 2.54 11.59
CA LEU A 56 7.74 1.62 10.46
C LEU A 56 6.59 0.61 10.43
N ARG A 57 6.19 0.02 11.57
CA ARG A 57 5.07 -0.93 11.62
C ARG A 57 3.80 -0.33 11.01
N ASP A 58 3.45 0.90 11.38
CA ASP A 58 2.20 1.52 10.94
C ASP A 58 2.11 1.66 9.42
N VAL A 59 3.21 2.06 8.76
CA VAL A 59 3.23 2.19 7.29
C VAL A 59 3.24 0.82 6.59
N LEU A 60 3.90 -0.19 7.17
CA LEU A 60 3.89 -1.55 6.62
C LEU A 60 2.50 -2.20 6.73
N ILE A 61 1.82 -1.99 7.86
CA ILE A 61 0.44 -2.46 8.05
C ILE A 61 -0.51 -1.76 7.08
N HIS A 62 -0.31 -0.46 6.84
CA HIS A 62 -1.12 0.26 5.87
C HIS A 62 -1.00 -0.36 4.46
N LEU A 63 0.22 -0.69 4.03
CA LEU A 63 0.43 -1.42 2.77
C LEU A 63 -0.27 -2.78 2.79
N TYR A 64 -0.07 -3.56 3.86
CA TYR A 64 -0.65 -4.89 4.02
C TYR A 64 -2.18 -4.88 3.94
N GLU A 65 -2.87 -4.01 4.68
CA GLU A 65 -4.34 -3.95 4.70
C GLU A 65 -4.91 -3.54 3.34
N TRP A 66 -4.28 -2.60 2.63
CA TRP A 66 -4.69 -2.25 1.26
C TRP A 66 -4.50 -3.40 0.26
N GLN A 67 -3.47 -4.22 0.45
CA GLN A 67 -3.31 -5.45 -0.33
C GLN A 67 -4.36 -6.50 0.03
N GLN A 68 -4.76 -6.61 1.30
CA GLN A 68 -5.87 -7.48 1.69
C GLN A 68 -7.18 -7.04 1.03
N LEU A 69 -7.46 -5.72 0.98
CA LEU A 69 -8.62 -5.19 0.26
C LEU A 69 -8.63 -5.62 -1.22
N LEU A 70 -7.49 -5.48 -1.91
CA LEU A 70 -7.36 -5.89 -3.30
C LEU A 70 -7.61 -7.40 -3.48
N LEU A 71 -6.97 -8.23 -2.66
CA LEU A 71 -7.07 -9.68 -2.75
C LEU A 71 -8.52 -10.15 -2.53
N ASP A 72 -9.16 -9.66 -1.47
CA ASP A 72 -10.53 -10.00 -1.09
C ASP A 72 -11.56 -9.48 -2.09
N TRP A 73 -11.38 -8.25 -2.58
CA TRP A 73 -12.24 -7.65 -3.60
C TRP A 73 -12.21 -8.43 -4.92
N VAL A 74 -11.01 -8.74 -5.42
CA VAL A 74 -10.86 -9.51 -6.67
C VAL A 74 -11.39 -10.93 -6.50
N HIS A 75 -11.08 -11.59 -5.37
CA HIS A 75 -11.56 -12.94 -5.11
C HIS A 75 -13.10 -12.99 -5.06
N SER A 76 -13.73 -12.10 -4.29
CA SER A 76 -15.19 -12.06 -4.16
C SER A 76 -15.88 -11.88 -5.51
N ASN A 77 -15.45 -10.87 -6.29
CA ASN A 77 -16.10 -10.55 -7.55
C ASN A 77 -15.84 -11.60 -8.65
N ARG A 78 -14.68 -12.27 -8.66
CA ARG A 78 -14.43 -13.39 -9.58
C ARG A 78 -15.30 -14.62 -9.28
N ASN A 79 -15.75 -14.76 -8.04
CA ASN A 79 -16.66 -15.82 -7.62
C ASN A 79 -18.15 -15.41 -7.66
N GLY A 80 -18.47 -14.30 -8.34
CA GLY A 80 -19.86 -13.84 -8.50
C GLY A 80 -20.47 -13.18 -7.26
N VAL A 81 -19.66 -12.92 -6.22
CA VAL A 81 -20.09 -12.17 -5.03
C VAL A 81 -19.73 -10.71 -5.24
N GLU A 82 -20.73 -9.91 -5.64
CA GLU A 82 -20.53 -8.49 -5.89
C GLU A 82 -20.03 -7.77 -4.63
N LYS A 83 -18.90 -7.08 -4.76
CA LYS A 83 -18.24 -6.42 -3.64
C LYS A 83 -17.57 -5.13 -4.09
N SER A 84 -17.75 -4.07 -3.31
CA SER A 84 -17.01 -2.82 -3.49
C SER A 84 -15.57 -2.97 -3.01
N PHE A 85 -14.63 -2.24 -3.63
CA PHE A 85 -13.22 -2.25 -3.21
C PHE A 85 -13.04 -1.76 -1.77
N LEU A 86 -13.78 -0.70 -1.41
CA LEU A 86 -13.86 -0.23 -0.03
C LEU A 86 -15.03 -0.95 0.66
N PRO A 87 -14.80 -1.62 1.80
CA PRO A 87 -15.85 -2.32 2.53
C PRO A 87 -16.79 -1.33 3.21
N ALA A 88 -18.08 -1.68 3.31
CA ALA A 88 -19.04 -0.91 4.09
C ALA A 88 -18.58 -0.83 5.57
N PRO A 89 -18.80 0.31 6.25
CA PRO A 89 -19.54 1.51 5.81
C PRO A 89 -18.71 2.54 5.02
N TYR A 90 -17.48 2.21 4.62
CA TYR A 90 -16.54 3.17 4.05
C TYR A 90 -16.73 3.37 2.54
N ASN A 91 -16.38 4.57 2.08
CA ASN A 91 -16.32 4.93 0.67
C ASN A 91 -15.14 5.89 0.41
N TRP A 92 -14.94 6.34 -0.83
CA TRP A 92 -13.79 7.20 -1.18
C TRP A 92 -13.76 8.56 -0.48
N ARG A 93 -14.85 8.99 0.17
CA ARG A 93 -14.87 10.19 1.03
C ARG A 93 -14.51 9.87 2.48
N SER A 94 -14.84 8.67 2.97
CA SER A 94 -14.61 8.24 4.35
C SER A 94 -13.47 7.23 4.55
N TYR A 95 -12.76 6.83 3.49
CA TYR A 95 -11.66 5.86 3.61
C TYR A 95 -10.51 6.33 4.53
N GLY A 96 -10.42 7.63 4.81
CA GLY A 96 -9.53 8.16 5.85
C GLY A 96 -9.81 7.53 7.23
N GLU A 97 -11.08 7.35 7.59
CA GLU A 97 -11.52 6.71 8.83
C GLU A 97 -11.21 5.21 8.82
N MET A 98 -11.40 4.54 7.67
CA MET A 98 -10.99 3.14 7.48
C MET A 98 -9.49 2.98 7.75
N ASN A 99 -8.67 3.91 7.24
CA ASN A 99 -7.23 3.86 7.47
C ASN A 99 -6.87 4.08 8.94
N VAL A 100 -7.66 4.84 9.70
CA VAL A 100 -7.51 4.95 11.17
C VAL A 100 -7.89 3.63 11.83
N ALA A 101 -8.97 2.98 11.39
CA ALA A 101 -9.36 1.66 11.92
C ALA A 101 -8.29 0.59 11.66
N PHE A 102 -7.69 0.56 10.47
CA PHE A 102 -6.52 -0.29 10.17
C PHE A 102 -5.36 -0.03 11.11
N TRP A 103 -5.05 1.25 11.34
CA TRP A 103 -4.00 1.63 12.28
C TRP A 103 -4.32 1.13 13.71
N GLN A 104 -5.53 1.38 14.21
CA GLN A 104 -5.97 0.95 15.55
C GLN A 104 -5.89 -0.58 15.73
N LYS A 105 -6.37 -1.34 14.73
CA LYS A 105 -6.38 -2.82 14.72
C LYS A 105 -5.00 -3.43 14.97
N HIS A 106 -3.93 -2.74 14.57
CA HIS A 106 -2.58 -3.29 14.56
C HIS A 106 -1.63 -2.69 15.59
N GLN A 107 -2.12 -1.92 16.58
CA GLN A 107 -1.24 -1.33 17.59
C GLN A 107 -0.50 -2.35 18.46
N GLN A 108 -1.00 -3.58 18.56
CA GLN A 108 -0.33 -4.69 19.24
C GLN A 108 0.47 -5.60 18.29
N THR A 109 0.56 -5.28 16.99
CA THR A 109 1.33 -6.08 16.02
C THR A 109 2.82 -5.77 16.16
N PRO A 110 3.70 -6.75 16.43
CA PRO A 110 5.14 -6.53 16.43
C PRO A 110 5.67 -6.14 15.04
N LEU A 111 6.77 -5.40 14.98
CA LEU A 111 7.36 -4.94 13.72
C LEU A 111 7.73 -6.13 12.81
N GLU A 112 8.32 -7.17 13.38
CA GLU A 112 8.72 -8.39 12.66
C GLU A 112 7.51 -9.09 12.03
N LYS A 113 6.36 -9.05 12.72
CA LYS A 113 5.10 -9.58 12.19
C LYS A 113 4.57 -8.70 11.06
N ALA A 114 4.64 -7.37 11.19
CA ALA A 114 4.23 -6.46 10.12
C ALA A 114 5.07 -6.65 8.83
N ILE A 115 6.38 -6.86 8.96
CA ILE A 115 7.27 -7.18 7.83
C ILE A 115 6.83 -8.49 7.15
N LYS A 116 6.61 -9.56 7.93
CA LYS A 116 6.15 -10.85 7.41
C LYS A 116 4.79 -10.75 6.71
N LEU A 117 3.83 -10.05 7.32
CA LEU A 117 2.49 -9.85 6.76
C LEU A 117 2.57 -9.15 5.40
N LEU A 118 3.32 -8.05 5.30
CA LEU A 118 3.50 -7.33 4.04
C LEU A 118 4.19 -8.20 2.97
N HIS A 119 5.21 -8.96 3.35
CA HIS A 119 5.92 -9.83 2.41
C HIS A 119 4.98 -10.89 1.81
N GLN A 120 4.23 -11.59 2.67
CA GLN A 120 3.27 -12.60 2.24
C GLN A 120 2.12 -12.00 1.40
N SER A 121 1.63 -10.80 1.73
CA SER A 121 0.58 -10.17 0.95
C SER A 121 1.07 -9.67 -0.40
N GLN A 122 2.30 -9.16 -0.49
CA GLN A 122 2.93 -8.77 -1.75
C GLN A 122 3.09 -9.97 -2.69
N GLU A 123 3.57 -11.12 -2.19
CA GLU A 123 3.67 -12.34 -3.00
C GLU A 123 2.31 -12.76 -3.54
N LYS A 124 1.28 -12.79 -2.68
CA LYS A 124 -0.10 -13.10 -3.10
C LYS A 124 -0.63 -12.14 -4.15
N VAL A 125 -0.36 -10.85 -4.03
CA VAL A 125 -0.79 -9.85 -5.02
C VAL A 125 -0.09 -10.05 -6.35
N LEU A 126 1.22 -10.35 -6.36
CA LEU A 126 1.95 -10.64 -7.61
C LEU A 126 1.45 -11.94 -8.25
N THR A 127 1.29 -13.02 -7.48
CA THR A 127 0.71 -14.27 -7.98
C THR A 127 -0.68 -14.05 -8.55
N LEU A 128 -1.52 -13.24 -7.88
CA LEU A 128 -2.85 -12.90 -8.39
C LEU A 128 -2.77 -12.12 -9.71
N ALA A 129 -1.89 -11.12 -9.81
CA ALA A 129 -1.69 -10.35 -11.03
C ALA A 129 -1.27 -11.23 -12.23
N GLU A 130 -0.47 -12.27 -11.95
CA GLU A 130 -0.05 -13.24 -12.97
C GLU A 130 -1.20 -14.07 -13.55
N THR A 131 -2.30 -14.23 -12.82
CA THR A 131 -3.48 -14.98 -13.31
C THR A 131 -4.30 -14.25 -14.37
N PHE A 132 -4.06 -12.94 -14.58
CA PHE A 132 -4.79 -12.13 -15.54
C PHE A 132 -4.02 -11.97 -16.85
N THR A 133 -4.75 -11.75 -17.95
CA THR A 133 -4.17 -11.28 -19.21
C THR A 133 -3.89 -9.77 -19.17
N ASN A 134 -3.19 -9.28 -20.19
CA ASN A 134 -2.93 -7.85 -20.33
C ASN A 134 -4.25 -7.07 -20.55
N GLU A 135 -5.16 -7.62 -21.35
CA GLU A 135 -6.47 -7.05 -21.66
C GLU A 135 -7.32 -6.95 -20.37
N GLU A 136 -7.35 -8.01 -19.56
CA GLU A 136 -8.07 -8.02 -18.29
C GLU A 136 -7.59 -6.95 -17.31
N LEU A 137 -6.28 -6.67 -17.31
CA LEU A 137 -5.69 -5.66 -16.44
C LEU A 137 -5.80 -4.24 -16.99
N PHE A 138 -5.69 -4.04 -18.30
CA PHE A 138 -5.46 -2.71 -18.89
C PHE A 138 -6.51 -2.25 -19.89
N SER A 139 -7.51 -3.07 -20.21
CA SER A 139 -8.69 -2.62 -20.95
C SER A 139 -9.82 -2.17 -20.01
N LYS A 140 -10.59 -1.20 -20.48
CA LYS A 140 -11.80 -0.75 -19.78
C LYS A 140 -12.93 -1.74 -19.99
N SER A 141 -13.89 -1.76 -19.07
CA SER A 141 -15.15 -2.49 -19.20
C SER A 141 -15.06 -4.03 -19.28
N VAL A 142 -13.87 -4.62 -19.12
CA VAL A 142 -13.73 -6.09 -18.99
C VAL A 142 -14.45 -6.58 -17.74
N TYR A 143 -14.25 -5.88 -16.63
CA TYR A 143 -14.86 -6.17 -15.35
C TYR A 143 -15.77 -5.01 -14.93
N LYS A 144 -17.10 -5.25 -14.90
CA LYS A 144 -18.10 -4.23 -14.53
C LYS A 144 -17.85 -3.63 -13.13
N TRP A 145 -17.38 -4.45 -12.19
CA TRP A 145 -17.12 -4.09 -10.80
C TRP A 145 -15.90 -3.17 -10.59
N VAL A 146 -15.07 -2.92 -11.62
CA VAL A 146 -13.87 -2.05 -11.54
C VAL A 146 -14.21 -0.55 -11.62
N GLY A 147 -15.43 -0.19 -12.03
CA GLY A 147 -15.97 1.17 -11.91
C GLY A 147 -15.21 2.22 -12.73
N GLY A 148 -15.33 2.18 -14.07
CA GLY A 148 -14.78 3.19 -15.00
C GLY A 148 -13.25 3.23 -15.15
N SER A 149 -12.52 2.64 -14.20
CA SER A 149 -11.07 2.45 -14.26
C SER A 149 -10.69 1.11 -14.93
N THR A 150 -9.40 0.77 -14.90
CA THR A 150 -8.88 -0.56 -15.28
C THR A 150 -8.49 -1.36 -14.03
N LEU A 151 -8.52 -2.69 -14.08
CA LEU A 151 -8.18 -3.52 -12.93
C LEU A 151 -6.73 -3.29 -12.49
N GLY A 152 -5.82 -3.20 -13.45
CA GLY A 152 -4.40 -2.91 -13.24
C GLY A 152 -4.17 -1.60 -12.48
N SER A 153 -5.07 -0.62 -12.61
CA SER A 153 -4.98 0.64 -11.85
C SER A 153 -5.02 0.42 -10.33
N TYR A 154 -5.83 -0.54 -9.85
CA TYR A 154 -5.95 -0.89 -8.44
C TYR A 154 -4.71 -1.66 -7.96
N PHE A 155 -4.18 -2.55 -8.79
CA PHE A 155 -2.90 -3.22 -8.51
C PHE A 155 -1.75 -2.20 -8.38
N VAL A 156 -1.62 -1.24 -9.31
CA VAL A 156 -0.63 -0.16 -9.22
C VAL A 156 -0.79 0.64 -7.93
N SER A 157 -2.03 1.00 -7.59
CA SER A 157 -2.35 1.77 -6.38
C SER A 157 -2.04 1.02 -5.08
N CYS A 158 -2.16 -0.31 -5.06
CA CYS A 158 -1.87 -1.13 -3.87
C CYS A 158 -0.41 -1.65 -3.81
N THR A 159 0.39 -1.42 -4.85
CA THR A 159 1.78 -1.89 -4.95
C THR A 159 2.75 -0.74 -5.21
N SER A 160 3.29 -0.62 -6.42
CA SER A 160 4.38 0.28 -6.77
C SER A 160 4.16 1.74 -6.35
N SER A 161 2.95 2.27 -6.56
CA SER A 161 2.62 3.64 -6.13
C SER A 161 2.53 3.77 -4.61
N HIS A 162 2.09 2.72 -3.92
CA HIS A 162 1.98 2.72 -2.47
C HIS A 162 3.35 2.58 -1.80
N TYR A 163 4.25 1.80 -2.39
CA TYR A 163 5.64 1.69 -1.97
C TYR A 163 6.38 3.02 -2.12
N ASP A 164 6.14 3.76 -3.21
CA ASP A 164 6.65 5.12 -3.38
C ASP A 164 6.20 6.05 -2.26
N TRP A 165 4.93 5.96 -1.85
CA TRP A 165 4.41 6.74 -0.73
C TRP A 165 5.15 6.41 0.58
N VAL A 166 5.34 5.13 0.92
CA VAL A 166 6.11 4.73 2.11
C VAL A 166 7.55 5.21 2.02
N MET A 167 8.22 5.00 0.89
CA MET A 167 9.61 5.44 0.72
C MET A 167 9.77 6.95 0.87
N LYS A 168 8.83 7.76 0.37
CA LYS A 168 8.82 9.22 0.59
C LYS A 168 8.72 9.57 2.07
N LYS A 169 7.87 8.86 2.81
CA LYS A 169 7.72 9.07 4.25
C LYS A 169 8.98 8.66 5.03
N LEU A 170 9.56 7.49 4.74
CA LEU A 170 10.79 7.02 5.37
C LEU A 170 11.96 7.98 5.12
N LYS A 171 12.15 8.44 3.87
CA LYS A 171 13.19 9.43 3.55
C LYS A 171 13.01 10.76 4.28
N ALA A 172 11.76 11.20 4.47
CA ALA A 172 11.47 12.39 5.27
C ALA A 172 11.82 12.18 6.75
N HIS A 173 11.51 10.99 7.29
CA HIS A 173 11.89 10.61 8.66
C HIS A 173 13.41 10.59 8.86
N GLN A 174 14.16 9.94 7.97
CA GLN A 174 15.63 9.91 8.02
C GLN A 174 16.23 11.33 8.01
N LYS A 175 15.64 12.24 7.22
CA LYS A 175 16.05 13.65 7.22
C LYS A 175 15.79 14.32 8.57
N ASN A 176 14.66 14.03 9.22
CA ASN A 176 14.35 14.57 10.54
C ASN A 176 15.33 14.05 11.60
N CYS A 177 15.64 12.75 11.61
CA CYS A 177 16.63 12.18 12.54
C CYS A 177 18.03 12.77 12.36
N LYS A 178 18.47 13.05 11.12
CA LYS A 178 19.78 13.67 10.85
C LYS A 178 19.89 15.14 11.26
N ASN A 179 18.76 15.81 11.42
CA ASN A 179 18.70 17.23 11.78
C ASN A 179 18.33 17.45 13.25
N GLN A 180 18.24 16.38 14.04
CA GLN A 180 18.16 16.42 15.50
C GLN A 180 19.56 16.63 16.10
#